data_AF-A0A7C9UWM0-F1
#
_entry.id   AF-A0A7C9UWM0-F1
#
_cell.length_a   1.000
_cell.length_b   1.000
_cell.length_c   1.000
_cell.angle_alpha   90.00
_cell.angle_beta   90.00
_cell.angle_gamma   90.00
#
_symmetry.space_group_name_H-M   'P 1'
#
loop_
_entity.id
_entity.type
_entity.pdbx_description
1 polymer ?
#
loop_
_entity_poly.entity_id
_entity_poly.type
_entity_poly.pdbx_seq_one_letter_code
_entity_poly.pdbx_strand_id
1 'polypeptide(L)'
;MATEANFVVEVTPESAQDFARLSGDWNPLHTDGAYAAGTAWRRVVLHGAYSAGLVSRMAGMFLPGRDCLLHNMRLRFVAPVVPPAALAVNGRVVADNGETGSVAVAITDRDSGMLYTEASYDFGRHRHDAEHPAATAPAAVSDDCPEDGWVLVSGASGALGQAVMRRYGARAVALTRTAEGYTPSRSVTPASVAAVVHCGWPAPDNLGLLRLEDVASSVGHAVAKPLELSIAAARLLRDYGREGATLVLVGSTSAQAGRHNWRMPLYSLGKSTMPVLAEILGMELAATRQRCLCVVFDVIDGGMNAGMSPRVRQMHADRSPWQRLLDADEAAAQVAWVVDAPGPMASGGCITLSGGALP
;
A
#
# COMPACT_ATOMS: atom_id res chain seq x y z
N MET A 1 -24.91 14.68 6.73
CA MET A 1 -24.55 14.94 5.32
C MET A 1 -25.79 14.80 4.47
N ALA A 2 -25.89 15.52 3.36
CA ALA A 2 -26.98 15.31 2.40
C ALA A 2 -26.88 13.87 1.85
N THR A 3 -28.00 13.16 1.83
CA THR A 3 -28.08 11.78 1.30
C THR A 3 -28.46 11.75 -0.17
N GLU A 4 -28.85 12.90 -0.72
CA GLU A 4 -29.24 13.09 -2.11
C GLU A 4 -28.68 14.42 -2.62
N ALA A 5 -28.35 14.47 -3.91
CA ALA A 5 -27.91 15.68 -4.59
C ALA A 5 -28.27 15.60 -6.07
N ASN A 6 -28.46 16.75 -6.69
CA ASN A 6 -28.71 16.82 -8.12
C ASN A 6 -28.08 18.07 -8.74
N PHE A 7 -27.84 18.00 -10.05
CA PHE A 7 -27.49 19.15 -10.87
C PHE A 7 -27.93 18.94 -12.32
N VAL A 8 -28.02 20.04 -13.07
CA VAL A 8 -28.34 20.03 -14.50
C VAL A 8 -27.12 20.44 -15.32
N VAL A 9 -26.95 19.83 -16.49
CA VAL A 9 -25.93 20.19 -17.48
C VAL A 9 -26.58 20.31 -18.85
N GLU A 10 -26.38 21.46 -19.49
CA GLU A 10 -26.70 21.63 -20.91
C GLU A 10 -25.56 21.05 -21.74
N VAL A 11 -25.85 20.07 -22.59
CA VAL A 11 -24.90 19.51 -23.53
C VAL A 11 -25.22 19.97 -24.94
N THR A 12 -24.20 20.41 -25.66
CA THR A 12 -24.29 20.89 -27.04
C THR A 12 -23.46 20.01 -27.96
N PRO A 13 -23.59 20.12 -29.30
CA PRO A 13 -22.69 19.45 -30.24
C PRO A 13 -21.21 19.75 -29.94
N GLU A 14 -20.89 20.95 -29.49
CA GLU A 14 -19.55 21.35 -29.06
C GLU A 14 -19.06 20.53 -27.86
N SER A 15 -19.94 20.11 -26.95
CA SER A 15 -19.57 19.24 -25.83
C SER A 15 -18.97 17.91 -26.29
N ALA A 16 -19.43 17.37 -27.42
CA ALA A 16 -18.86 16.15 -28.02
C ALA A 16 -17.46 16.43 -28.60
N GLN A 17 -17.24 17.60 -29.19
CA GLN A 17 -15.91 18.00 -29.66
C GLN A 17 -14.94 18.24 -28.50
N ASP A 18 -15.38 18.91 -27.44
CA ASP A 18 -14.57 19.17 -26.25
C ASP A 18 -14.16 17.86 -25.59
N PHE A 19 -15.08 16.91 -25.50
CA PHE A 19 -14.78 15.58 -24.98
C PHE A 19 -13.83 14.79 -25.90
N ALA A 20 -13.97 14.90 -27.23
CA ALA A 20 -13.02 14.30 -28.16
C ALA A 20 -11.60 14.87 -28.00
N ARG A 21 -11.47 16.20 -27.79
CA ARG A 21 -10.18 16.83 -27.50
C ARG A 21 -9.57 16.33 -26.19
N LEU A 22 -10.38 16.13 -25.16
CA LEU A 22 -9.93 15.64 -23.85
C LEU A 22 -9.54 14.16 -23.88
N SER A 23 -10.35 13.33 -24.52
CA SER A 23 -10.24 11.87 -24.48
C SER A 23 -9.39 11.28 -25.60
N GLY A 24 -9.20 12.01 -26.70
CA GLY A 24 -8.64 11.48 -27.94
C GLY A 24 -9.61 10.62 -28.75
N ASP A 25 -10.85 10.43 -28.30
CA ASP A 25 -11.87 9.69 -29.05
C ASP A 25 -12.52 10.57 -30.13
N TRP A 26 -11.89 10.54 -31.30
CA TRP A 26 -12.36 11.22 -32.52
C TRP A 26 -13.25 10.36 -33.40
N ASN A 27 -13.96 9.36 -32.85
CA ASN A 27 -14.89 8.57 -33.65
C ASN A 27 -15.88 9.49 -34.38
N PRO A 28 -16.06 9.34 -35.72
CA PRO A 28 -16.88 10.24 -36.50
C PRO A 28 -18.37 10.19 -36.13
N LEU A 29 -18.85 9.13 -35.45
CA LEU A 29 -20.21 9.09 -34.89
C LEU A 29 -20.47 10.22 -33.89
N HIS A 30 -19.43 10.69 -33.20
CA HIS A 30 -19.53 11.72 -32.18
C HIS A 30 -19.14 13.11 -32.70
N THR A 31 -18.32 13.17 -33.76
CA THR A 31 -17.61 14.39 -34.15
C THR A 31 -17.93 14.90 -35.57
N ASP A 32 -18.55 14.06 -36.42
CA ASP A 32 -18.89 14.40 -37.79
C ASP A 32 -20.39 14.19 -38.06
N GLY A 33 -21.11 15.29 -38.26
CA GLY A 33 -22.55 15.26 -38.57
C GLY A 33 -22.88 14.63 -39.93
N ALA A 34 -22.01 14.75 -40.93
CA ALA A 34 -22.23 14.14 -42.25
C ALA A 34 -22.07 12.62 -42.17
N TYR A 35 -21.06 12.14 -41.43
CA TYR A 35 -20.93 10.72 -41.14
C TYR A 35 -22.12 10.19 -40.34
N ALA A 36 -22.48 10.87 -39.24
CA ALA A 36 -23.57 10.44 -38.36
C ALA A 36 -24.93 10.39 -39.09
N ALA A 37 -25.16 11.28 -40.07
CA ALA A 37 -26.34 11.26 -40.93
C ALA A 37 -26.51 9.96 -41.73
N GLY A 38 -25.40 9.28 -42.05
CA GLY A 38 -25.37 7.98 -42.71
C GLY A 38 -25.62 6.78 -41.79
N THR A 39 -25.70 7.00 -40.47
CA THR A 39 -25.92 5.94 -39.48
C THR A 39 -27.40 5.84 -39.07
N ALA A 40 -27.76 4.79 -38.33
CA ALA A 40 -29.10 4.63 -37.76
C ALA A 40 -29.51 5.81 -36.85
N TRP A 41 -28.54 6.53 -36.27
CA TRP A 41 -28.78 7.65 -35.35
C TRP A 41 -29.05 8.98 -36.07
N ARG A 42 -28.69 9.10 -37.35
CA ARG A 42 -28.91 10.27 -38.23
C ARG A 42 -28.28 11.59 -37.76
N ARG A 43 -27.72 11.64 -36.55
CA ARG A 43 -27.17 12.82 -35.84
C ARG A 43 -26.02 12.37 -34.97
N VAL A 44 -25.14 13.32 -34.63
CA VAL A 44 -24.05 13.05 -33.68
C VAL A 44 -24.61 12.60 -32.34
N VAL A 45 -24.01 11.54 -31.80
CA VAL A 45 -24.34 11.01 -30.48
C VAL A 45 -23.24 11.47 -29.54
N LEU A 46 -23.55 11.88 -28.31
CA LEU A 46 -22.54 12.21 -27.31
C LEU A 46 -21.80 10.94 -26.88
N HIS A 47 -20.50 11.02 -26.62
CA HIS A 47 -19.73 9.89 -26.08
C HIS A 47 -20.37 9.39 -24.79
N GLY A 48 -20.63 8.08 -24.68
CA GLY A 48 -21.14 7.51 -23.42
C GLY A 48 -20.20 7.78 -22.23
N ALA A 49 -18.89 7.82 -22.49
CA ALA A 49 -17.88 8.16 -21.49
C ALA A 49 -18.02 9.59 -20.92
N TYR A 50 -18.72 10.50 -21.60
CA TYR A 50 -19.06 11.82 -21.06
C TYR A 50 -19.86 11.69 -19.76
N SER A 51 -20.78 10.71 -19.68
CA SER A 51 -21.54 10.40 -18.47
C SER A 51 -20.64 10.04 -17.28
N ALA A 52 -19.48 9.42 -17.51
CA ALA A 52 -18.52 9.12 -16.44
C ALA A 52 -17.94 10.40 -15.82
N GLY A 53 -17.70 11.43 -16.63
CA GLY A 53 -17.32 12.76 -16.14
C GLY A 53 -18.41 13.39 -15.27
N LEU A 54 -19.67 13.24 -15.65
CA LEU A 54 -20.80 13.74 -14.84
C LEU A 54 -20.95 12.98 -13.51
N VAL A 55 -20.77 11.66 -13.52
CA VAL A 55 -20.77 10.85 -12.29
C VAL A 55 -19.57 11.20 -11.40
N SER A 56 -18.39 11.42 -11.99
CA SER A 56 -17.21 11.91 -11.26
C SER A 56 -17.46 13.29 -10.63
N ARG A 57 -18.13 14.20 -11.34
CA ARG A 57 -18.57 15.49 -10.78
C ARG A 57 -19.54 15.30 -9.61
N MET A 58 -20.49 14.39 -9.72
CA MET A 58 -21.38 14.03 -8.59
C MET A 58 -20.55 13.59 -7.38
N ALA A 59 -19.55 12.74 -7.60
CA ALA A 59 -18.71 12.21 -6.53
C ALA A 59 -17.86 13.31 -5.84
N GLY A 60 -17.12 14.10 -6.62
CA GLY A 60 -16.16 15.08 -6.09
C GLY A 60 -16.77 16.39 -5.61
N MET A 61 -17.93 16.79 -6.13
CA MET A 61 -18.53 18.09 -5.83
C MET A 61 -19.79 18.02 -4.96
N PHE A 62 -20.43 16.84 -4.87
CA PHE A 62 -21.71 16.70 -4.18
C PHE A 62 -21.72 15.60 -3.13
N LEU A 63 -21.48 14.33 -3.49
CA LEU A 63 -21.63 13.18 -2.60
C LEU A 63 -20.41 12.24 -2.63
N PRO A 64 -19.65 12.06 -1.55
CA PRO A 64 -19.63 12.88 -0.34
C PRO A 64 -19.04 14.28 -0.57
N GLY A 65 -18.58 14.61 -1.79
CA GLY A 65 -18.00 15.90 -2.13
C GLY A 65 -16.50 15.95 -1.86
N ARG A 66 -16.03 17.01 -1.21
CA ARG A 66 -14.62 17.37 -1.04
C ARG A 66 -13.70 16.20 -0.68
N ASP A 67 -14.12 15.35 0.25
CA ASP A 67 -13.27 14.26 0.78
C ASP A 67 -13.40 12.97 -0.04
N CYS A 68 -14.08 12.97 -1.18
CA CYS A 68 -14.29 11.77 -2.00
C CYS A 68 -12.99 11.27 -2.64
N LEU A 69 -12.63 10.02 -2.37
CA LEU A 69 -11.71 9.23 -3.18
C LEU A 69 -12.52 8.16 -3.91
N LEU A 70 -12.64 8.29 -5.23
CA LEU A 70 -13.42 7.37 -6.05
C LEU A 70 -12.68 6.04 -6.21
N HIS A 71 -13.25 4.93 -5.73
CA HIS A 71 -12.63 3.60 -5.83
C HIS A 71 -13.10 2.82 -7.06
N ASN A 72 -14.39 2.92 -7.37
CA ASN A 72 -15.02 2.16 -8.44
C ASN A 72 -16.22 2.95 -9.00
N MET A 73 -16.48 2.83 -10.30
CA MET A 73 -17.67 3.36 -10.96
C MET A 73 -18.21 2.35 -11.96
N ARG A 74 -19.53 2.13 -11.94
CA ARG A 74 -20.24 1.29 -12.92
C ARG A 74 -21.24 2.16 -13.66
N LEU A 75 -21.30 2.02 -14.98
CA LEU A 75 -22.27 2.72 -15.82
C LEU A 75 -22.96 1.73 -16.74
N ARG A 76 -24.27 1.92 -16.90
CA ARG A 76 -25.12 1.26 -17.89
C ARG A 76 -25.73 2.33 -18.77
N PHE A 77 -25.32 2.38 -20.02
CA PHE A 77 -25.86 3.30 -21.03
C PHE A 77 -27.19 2.75 -21.55
N VAL A 78 -28.30 3.30 -21.06
CA VAL A 78 -29.65 2.84 -21.36
C VAL A 78 -30.12 3.35 -22.72
N ALA A 79 -29.79 4.62 -23.03
CA ALA A 79 -30.11 5.25 -24.30
C ALA A 79 -29.02 6.26 -24.69
N PRO A 80 -28.80 6.51 -25.99
CA PRO A 80 -27.83 7.51 -26.43
C PRO A 80 -28.33 8.93 -26.13
N VAL A 81 -27.40 9.80 -25.76
CA VAL A 81 -27.65 11.23 -25.64
C VAL A 81 -27.36 11.88 -26.99
N VAL A 82 -28.34 12.58 -27.55
CA VAL A 82 -28.21 13.29 -28.85
C VAL A 82 -28.22 14.79 -28.59
N PRO A 83 -27.09 15.51 -28.71
CA PRO A 83 -27.06 16.95 -28.47
C PRO A 83 -27.85 17.77 -29.51
N PRO A 84 -28.42 18.93 -29.12
CA PRO A 84 -28.42 19.48 -27.77
C PRO A 84 -29.40 18.76 -26.83
N ALA A 85 -29.04 18.63 -25.56
CA ALA A 85 -29.89 18.04 -24.52
C ALA A 85 -29.63 18.66 -23.15
N ALA A 86 -30.65 18.72 -22.30
CA ALA A 86 -30.52 19.14 -20.91
C ALA A 86 -30.50 17.90 -20.01
N LEU A 87 -29.37 17.58 -19.41
CA LEU A 87 -29.21 16.38 -18.59
C LEU A 87 -29.41 16.70 -17.12
N ALA A 88 -30.35 16.02 -16.45
CA ALA A 88 -30.50 16.03 -15.00
C ALA A 88 -29.74 14.84 -14.39
N VAL A 89 -28.77 15.13 -13.53
CA VAL A 89 -27.94 14.13 -12.85
C VAL A 89 -28.38 14.07 -11.39
N ASN A 90 -28.91 12.93 -10.96
CA ASN A 90 -29.46 12.72 -9.63
C ASN A 90 -28.68 11.62 -8.90
N GLY A 91 -28.12 11.93 -7.74
CA GLY A 91 -27.35 11.01 -6.90
C GLY A 91 -28.05 10.74 -5.58
N ARG A 92 -28.03 9.49 -5.12
CA ARG A 92 -28.54 9.06 -3.81
C ARG A 92 -27.54 8.12 -3.14
N VAL A 93 -27.16 8.42 -1.91
CA VAL A 93 -26.33 7.56 -1.07
C VAL A 93 -27.09 6.25 -0.80
N VAL A 94 -26.46 5.12 -1.11
CA VAL A 94 -27.00 3.77 -0.88
C VAL A 94 -26.48 3.19 0.43
N ALA A 95 -25.19 3.37 0.71
CA ALA A 95 -24.56 2.97 1.96
C ALA A 95 -23.44 3.95 2.31
N ASP A 96 -23.27 4.23 3.60
CA ASP A 96 -22.17 5.06 4.09
C ASP A 96 -21.90 4.70 5.56
N ASN A 97 -20.67 4.27 5.86
CA ASN A 97 -20.23 3.94 7.22
C ASN A 97 -19.35 5.02 7.85
N GLY A 98 -19.20 6.18 7.20
CA GLY A 98 -18.36 7.30 7.65
C GLY A 98 -16.93 7.30 7.10
N GLU A 99 -16.42 6.17 6.62
CA GLU A 99 -15.10 6.06 5.95
C GLU A 99 -15.25 5.75 4.46
N THR A 100 -16.15 4.84 4.14
CA THR A 100 -16.46 4.40 2.78
C THR A 100 -17.97 4.43 2.55
N GLY A 101 -18.38 4.55 1.30
CA GLY A 101 -19.78 4.46 0.95
C GLY A 101 -20.00 4.20 -0.53
N SER A 102 -21.26 4.13 -0.91
CA SER A 102 -21.69 3.95 -2.29
C SER A 102 -22.87 4.87 -2.61
N VAL A 103 -22.91 5.33 -3.85
CA VAL A 103 -23.94 6.23 -4.36
C VAL A 103 -24.50 5.66 -5.67
N ALA A 104 -25.82 5.63 -5.78
CA ALA A 104 -26.51 5.39 -7.04
C ALA A 104 -26.74 6.73 -7.75
N VAL A 105 -26.52 6.77 -9.06
CA VAL A 105 -26.69 7.95 -9.91
C VAL A 105 -27.58 7.61 -11.10
N ALA A 106 -28.52 8.49 -11.41
CA ALA A 106 -29.30 8.43 -12.64
C ALA A 106 -29.09 9.72 -13.44
N ILE A 107 -28.80 9.57 -14.73
CA ILE A 107 -28.73 10.68 -15.69
C ILE A 107 -29.94 10.56 -16.60
N THR A 108 -30.83 11.54 -16.50
CA THR A 108 -32.05 11.60 -17.28
C THR A 108 -32.07 12.86 -18.14
N ASP A 109 -32.89 12.87 -19.17
CA ASP A 109 -33.33 14.12 -19.78
C ASP A 109 -34.10 14.94 -18.74
N ARG A 110 -33.83 16.24 -18.66
CA ARG A 110 -34.42 17.14 -17.66
C ARG A 110 -35.94 17.24 -17.85
N ASP A 111 -36.39 17.31 -19.10
CA ASP A 111 -37.76 17.70 -19.41
C ASP A 111 -38.67 16.48 -19.61
N SER A 112 -38.19 15.45 -20.31
CA SER A 112 -38.94 14.21 -20.56
C SER A 112 -38.76 13.13 -19.49
N GLY A 113 -37.73 13.24 -18.65
CA GLY A 113 -37.37 12.21 -17.68
C GLY A 113 -36.80 10.93 -18.29
N MET A 114 -36.53 10.91 -19.60
CA MET A 114 -35.94 9.75 -20.28
C MET A 114 -34.61 9.37 -19.64
N LEU A 115 -34.46 8.10 -19.27
CA LEU A 115 -33.24 7.60 -18.65
C LEU A 115 -32.17 7.32 -19.71
N TYR A 116 -31.05 8.03 -19.63
CA TYR A 116 -29.90 7.83 -20.51
C TYR A 116 -28.84 6.92 -19.89
N THR A 117 -28.54 7.10 -18.60
CA THR A 117 -27.50 6.33 -17.93
C THR A 117 -27.90 6.03 -16.49
N GLU A 118 -27.82 4.75 -16.13
CA GLU A 118 -27.77 4.34 -14.72
C GLU A 118 -26.31 4.17 -14.33
N ALA A 119 -25.94 4.67 -13.18
CA ALA A 119 -24.59 4.53 -12.67
C ALA A 119 -24.59 4.29 -11.16
N SER A 120 -23.48 3.77 -10.69
CA SER A 120 -23.15 3.78 -9.27
C SER A 120 -21.66 3.98 -9.09
N TYR A 121 -21.26 4.47 -7.94
CA TYR A 121 -19.86 4.48 -7.55
C TYR A 121 -19.67 4.15 -6.08
N ASP A 122 -18.50 3.59 -5.80
CA ASP A 122 -18.01 3.35 -4.45
C ASP A 122 -16.89 4.34 -4.16
N PHE A 123 -16.87 4.87 -2.94
CA PHE A 123 -15.90 5.86 -2.51
C PHE A 123 -15.31 5.52 -1.15
N GLY A 124 -14.06 5.95 -0.94
CA GLY A 124 -13.48 6.18 0.37
C GLY A 124 -13.41 7.67 0.67
N ARG A 125 -13.15 8.03 1.93
CA ARG A 125 -12.85 9.42 2.31
C ARG A 125 -11.36 9.60 2.51
N HIS A 126 -10.76 10.47 1.73
CA HIS A 126 -9.43 11.00 2.04
C HIS A 126 -9.63 12.10 3.09
N ARG A 127 -9.86 11.72 4.34
CA ARG A 127 -9.94 12.71 5.41
C ARG A 127 -8.60 13.41 5.51
N HIS A 128 -8.63 14.73 5.55
CA HIS A 128 -7.62 15.47 6.31
C HIS A 128 -7.91 15.23 7.79
N ASP A 129 -7.59 14.05 8.31
CA ASP A 129 -7.65 13.82 9.75
C ASP A 129 -6.52 14.63 10.40
N ALA A 130 -6.98 15.61 11.19
CA ALA A 130 -6.23 16.54 12.02
C ALA A 130 -5.27 17.46 11.25
N GLU A 131 -4.90 18.56 11.90
CA GLU A 131 -3.58 19.12 11.71
C GLU A 131 -2.60 17.96 11.48
N HIS A 132 -2.02 17.86 10.28
CA HIS A 132 -0.65 17.40 10.25
C HIS A 132 0.02 18.35 11.25
N PRO A 133 0.62 17.89 12.36
CA PRO A 133 1.50 18.78 13.09
C PRO A 133 2.44 19.29 12.02
N ALA A 134 2.31 20.58 11.69
CA ALA A 134 3.17 21.23 10.73
C ALA A 134 4.56 20.79 11.15
N ALA A 135 5.26 20.07 10.26
CA ALA A 135 6.55 19.46 10.56
C ALA A 135 7.28 20.41 11.49
N THR A 136 7.33 20.05 12.78
CA THR A 136 7.75 21.01 13.81
C THR A 136 9.12 21.45 13.34
N ALA A 137 9.26 22.74 13.01
CA ALA A 137 10.52 23.26 12.51
C ALA A 137 11.61 22.70 13.43
N PRO A 138 12.64 22.03 12.87
CA PRO A 138 13.51 21.17 13.64
C PRO A 138 14.01 21.95 14.85
N ALA A 139 13.63 21.48 16.04
CA ALA A 139 14.20 21.99 17.27
C ALA A 139 15.71 21.77 17.16
N ALA A 140 16.46 22.82 17.52
CA ALA A 140 17.89 22.91 17.34
C ALA A 140 18.61 21.61 17.72
N VAL A 141 19.53 21.25 16.82
CA VAL A 141 20.47 20.13 16.89
C VAL A 141 21.02 19.97 18.30
N SER A 142 20.88 18.77 18.86
CA SER A 142 21.76 18.31 19.94
C SER A 142 22.97 17.65 19.29
N ASP A 143 24.18 18.03 19.71
CA ASP A 143 25.49 17.75 19.09
C ASP A 143 25.90 16.27 18.93
N ASP A 144 25.00 15.30 19.15
CA ASP A 144 25.33 13.86 19.21
C ASP A 144 24.63 13.00 18.12
N CYS A 145 23.86 13.62 17.20
CA CYS A 145 23.25 12.90 16.07
C CYS A 145 24.25 12.76 14.91
N PRO A 146 24.50 11.55 14.39
CA PRO A 146 25.32 11.33 13.19
C PRO A 146 24.74 12.08 11.99
N GLU A 147 25.60 12.63 11.12
CA GLU A 147 25.19 13.31 9.87
C GLU A 147 24.34 12.39 8.98
N ASP A 148 24.68 11.11 8.94
CA ASP A 148 23.95 10.10 8.17
C ASP A 148 22.72 9.54 8.90
N GLY A 149 22.40 10.04 10.10
CA GLY A 149 21.26 9.63 10.91
C GLY A 149 21.38 8.25 11.57
N TRP A 150 20.48 7.98 12.50
CA TRP A 150 20.36 6.73 13.25
C TRP A 150 19.75 5.60 12.42
N VAL A 151 20.18 4.37 12.69
CA VAL A 151 19.55 3.15 12.18
C VAL A 151 18.94 2.39 13.36
N LEU A 152 17.61 2.40 13.43
CA LEU A 152 16.88 1.73 14.50
C LEU A 152 16.67 0.26 14.13
N VAL A 153 16.98 -0.67 15.04
CA VAL A 153 16.96 -2.11 14.74
C VAL A 153 16.06 -2.86 15.72
N SER A 154 14.98 -3.44 15.21
CA SER A 154 14.16 -4.38 15.97
C SER A 154 14.77 -5.78 15.96
N GLY A 155 14.54 -6.57 17.01
CA GLY A 155 15.12 -7.91 17.09
C GLY A 155 16.66 -7.89 17.16
N ALA A 156 17.24 -6.83 17.73
CA ALA A 156 18.68 -6.61 17.83
C ALA A 156 19.46 -7.75 18.54
N SER A 157 18.77 -8.60 19.30
CA SER A 157 19.36 -9.79 19.93
C SER A 157 19.40 -11.03 19.03
N GLY A 158 18.67 -11.05 17.91
CA GLY A 158 18.69 -12.13 16.92
C GLY A 158 19.89 -12.01 15.97
N ALA A 159 20.24 -13.09 15.25
CA ALA A 159 21.45 -13.12 14.42
C ALA A 159 21.53 -11.99 13.38
N LEU A 160 20.47 -11.80 12.58
CA LEU A 160 20.41 -10.71 11.61
C LEU A 160 20.44 -9.33 12.30
N GLY A 161 19.67 -9.16 13.39
CA GLY A 161 19.65 -7.91 14.14
C GLY A 161 21.03 -7.54 14.68
N GLN A 162 21.75 -8.49 15.28
CA GLN A 162 23.12 -8.27 15.76
C GLN A 162 24.08 -7.93 14.62
N ALA A 163 23.95 -8.58 13.46
CA ALA A 163 24.78 -8.29 12.29
C ALA A 163 24.51 -6.87 11.75
N VAL A 164 23.25 -6.44 11.69
CA VAL A 164 22.88 -5.05 11.33
C VAL A 164 23.44 -4.08 12.36
N MET A 165 23.34 -4.38 13.67
CA MET A 165 23.91 -3.55 14.73
C MET A 165 25.43 -3.39 14.58
N ARG A 166 26.17 -4.49 14.34
CA ARG A 166 27.62 -4.45 14.10
C ARG A 166 27.97 -3.63 12.87
N ARG A 167 27.21 -3.79 11.79
CA ARG A 167 27.47 -3.11 10.52
C ARG A 167 27.35 -1.60 10.61
N TYR A 168 26.32 -1.09 11.30
CA TYR A 168 26.12 0.36 11.48
C TYR A 168 26.85 0.90 12.72
N GLY A 169 27.41 0.03 13.56
CA GLY A 169 28.27 0.38 14.68
C GLY A 169 27.62 1.41 15.60
N ALA A 170 28.32 2.53 15.81
CA ALA A 170 27.83 3.61 16.67
C ALA A 170 26.48 4.21 16.21
N ARG A 171 26.13 4.12 14.91
CA ARG A 171 24.85 4.62 14.35
C ARG A 171 23.68 3.67 14.61
N ALA A 172 23.92 2.44 15.06
CA ALA A 172 22.87 1.47 15.29
C ALA A 172 22.24 1.64 16.67
N VAL A 173 20.92 1.71 16.73
CA VAL A 173 20.15 1.85 17.97
C VAL A 173 19.19 0.68 18.09
N ALA A 174 19.36 -0.13 19.13
CA ALA A 174 18.46 -1.25 19.39
C ALA A 174 17.07 -0.74 19.79
N LEU A 175 16.02 -1.39 19.29
CA LEU A 175 14.64 -1.18 19.70
C LEU A 175 14.21 -2.25 20.71
N THR A 176 13.70 -1.81 21.85
CA THR A 176 13.15 -2.67 22.90
C THR A 176 11.63 -2.75 22.75
N ARG A 177 11.07 -3.97 22.85
CA ARG A 177 9.62 -4.18 22.79
C ARG A 177 8.96 -3.70 24.10
N THR A 178 7.88 -2.96 23.99
CA THR A 178 7.04 -2.51 25.11
C THR A 178 5.58 -2.92 24.87
N ALA A 179 4.70 -2.66 25.83
CA ALA A 179 3.26 -2.88 25.64
C ALA A 179 2.69 -2.05 24.47
N GLU A 180 3.24 -0.85 24.26
CA GLU A 180 2.80 0.13 23.26
C GLU A 180 3.52 -0.01 21.90
N GLY A 181 4.53 -0.88 21.79
CA GLY A 181 5.27 -1.12 20.55
C GLY A 181 6.78 -1.21 20.76
N TYR A 182 7.50 -0.18 20.34
CA TYR A 182 8.96 -0.12 20.41
C TYR A 182 9.46 1.17 21.07
N THR A 183 10.51 1.04 21.88
CA THR A 183 11.25 2.15 22.47
C THR A 183 12.72 2.06 22.06
N PRO A 184 13.32 3.10 21.47
CA PRO A 184 14.74 3.13 21.18
C PRO A 184 15.59 3.10 22.47
N SER A 185 16.71 2.38 22.44
CA SER A 185 17.65 2.26 23.56
C SER A 185 18.39 3.55 23.90
N ARG A 186 18.24 4.60 23.08
CA ARG A 186 18.72 5.96 23.34
C ARG A 186 17.70 6.98 22.84
N SER A 187 17.83 8.23 23.28
CA SER A 187 17.00 9.30 22.75
C SER A 187 17.27 9.53 21.25
N VAL A 188 16.19 9.71 20.49
CA VAL A 188 16.21 10.09 19.08
C VAL A 188 15.26 11.27 18.89
N THR A 189 15.62 12.17 17.99
CA THR A 189 14.86 13.40 17.71
C THR A 189 14.14 13.30 16.36
N PRO A 190 13.11 14.13 16.10
CA PRO A 190 12.50 14.21 14.78
C PRO A 190 13.54 14.45 13.68
N ALA A 191 13.35 13.82 12.52
CA ALA A 191 14.25 13.87 11.37
C ALA A 191 15.71 13.40 11.64
N SER A 192 15.96 12.64 12.71
CA SER A 192 17.30 12.08 13.02
C SER A 192 17.49 10.64 12.56
N VAL A 193 16.43 9.95 12.14
CA VAL A 193 16.47 8.53 11.78
C VAL A 193 16.60 8.38 10.26
N ALA A 194 17.60 7.64 9.80
CA ALA A 194 17.78 7.30 8.40
C ALA A 194 17.11 5.97 8.02
N ALA A 195 16.98 5.04 8.97
CA ALA A 195 16.27 3.80 8.73
C ALA A 195 15.70 3.16 9.99
N VAL A 196 14.64 2.38 9.80
CA VAL A 196 14.16 1.40 10.77
C VAL A 196 14.26 0.03 10.10
N VAL A 197 15.09 -0.86 10.66
CA VAL A 197 15.24 -2.24 10.19
C VAL A 197 14.48 -3.16 11.14
N HIS A 198 13.38 -3.73 10.66
CA HIS A 198 12.51 -4.60 11.45
C HIS A 198 12.87 -6.08 11.26
N CYS A 199 13.81 -6.59 12.07
CA CYS A 199 14.23 -7.99 12.04
C CYS A 199 13.46 -8.91 13.01
N GLY A 200 12.72 -8.34 13.96
CA GLY A 200 12.06 -9.08 15.02
C GLY A 200 10.93 -9.97 14.51
N TRP A 201 11.00 -11.27 14.80
CA TRP A 201 9.91 -12.21 14.55
C TRP A 201 9.98 -13.38 15.54
N PRO A 202 8.85 -13.96 15.97
CA PRO A 202 8.85 -15.17 16.79
C PRO A 202 9.45 -16.37 16.06
N ALA A 203 10.00 -17.31 16.83
CA ALA A 203 10.42 -18.60 16.29
C ALA A 203 9.19 -19.41 15.81
N PRO A 204 9.32 -20.24 14.76
CA PRO A 204 8.24 -21.14 14.36
C PRO A 204 7.94 -22.15 15.48
N ASP A 205 6.66 -22.39 15.71
CA ASP A 205 6.15 -23.38 16.67
C ASP A 205 6.32 -24.84 16.17
N ASN A 206 6.48 -25.00 14.86
CA ASN A 206 6.49 -26.29 14.15
C ASN A 206 5.22 -27.14 14.38
N LEU A 207 4.07 -26.49 14.60
CA LEU A 207 2.79 -27.14 14.85
C LEU A 207 1.88 -27.08 13.62
N GLY A 208 1.14 -28.16 13.39
CA GLY A 208 0.11 -28.16 12.36
C GLY A 208 -1.11 -27.40 12.85
N LEU A 209 -1.84 -26.71 11.96
CA LEU A 209 -3.00 -25.89 12.34
C LEU A 209 -4.07 -26.67 13.12
N LEU A 210 -4.28 -27.96 12.78
CA LEU A 210 -5.25 -28.82 13.45
C LEU A 210 -4.77 -29.35 14.83
N ARG A 211 -3.54 -29.03 15.23
CA ARG A 211 -2.94 -29.42 16.52
C ARG A 211 -2.80 -28.23 17.48
N LEU A 212 -3.33 -27.07 17.12
CA LEU A 212 -3.32 -25.90 18.00
C LEU A 212 -4.36 -26.09 19.09
N GLU A 213 -3.92 -26.13 20.34
CA GLU A 213 -4.81 -26.23 21.51
C GLU A 213 -5.49 -24.88 21.80
N ASP A 214 -4.72 -23.79 21.76
CA ASP A 214 -5.22 -22.42 21.86
C ASP A 214 -4.94 -21.66 20.55
N VAL A 215 -5.94 -21.66 19.66
CA VAL A 215 -5.86 -21.03 18.35
C VAL A 215 -5.65 -19.51 18.48
N ALA A 216 -6.36 -18.86 19.39
CA ALA A 216 -6.32 -17.41 19.54
C ALA A 216 -4.94 -16.94 20.00
N SER A 217 -4.38 -17.60 21.02
CA SER A 217 -3.03 -17.31 21.50
C SER A 217 -1.96 -17.61 20.44
N SER A 218 -2.08 -18.73 19.72
CA SER A 218 -1.11 -19.13 18.68
C SER A 218 -1.11 -18.16 17.51
N VAL A 219 -2.28 -17.79 16.99
CA VAL A 219 -2.43 -16.78 15.93
C VAL A 219 -1.99 -15.40 16.43
N GLY A 220 -2.36 -15.05 17.66
CA GLY A 220 -1.93 -13.82 18.32
C GLY A 220 -0.42 -13.70 18.36
N HIS A 221 0.28 -14.76 18.78
CA HIS A 221 1.73 -14.80 18.90
C HIS A 221 2.44 -14.76 17.54
N ALA A 222 2.00 -15.56 16.57
CA ALA A 222 2.72 -15.79 15.32
C ALA A 222 2.35 -14.84 14.17
N VAL A 223 1.17 -14.21 14.22
CA VAL A 223 0.62 -13.38 13.14
C VAL A 223 0.25 -11.98 13.63
N ALA A 224 -0.69 -11.87 14.58
CA ALA A 224 -1.24 -10.58 14.96
C ALA A 224 -0.19 -9.68 15.65
N LYS A 225 0.50 -10.21 16.67
CA LYS A 225 1.51 -9.42 17.41
C LYS A 225 2.70 -8.98 16.54
N PRO A 226 3.27 -9.84 15.67
CA PRO A 226 4.30 -9.41 14.73
C PRO A 226 3.82 -8.32 13.75
N LEU A 227 2.56 -8.38 13.31
CA LEU A 227 1.97 -7.33 12.48
C LEU A 227 1.84 -6.01 13.25
N GLU A 228 1.34 -6.03 14.49
CA GLU A 228 1.31 -4.84 15.37
C GLU A 228 2.70 -4.21 15.53
N LEU A 229 3.73 -5.04 15.75
CA LEU A 229 5.11 -4.57 15.89
C LEU A 229 5.67 -4.00 14.58
N SER A 230 5.28 -4.56 13.43
CA SER A 230 5.67 -4.01 12.12
C SER A 230 5.06 -2.62 11.91
N ILE A 231 3.80 -2.43 12.30
CA ILE A 231 3.12 -1.12 12.30
C ILE A 231 3.79 -0.15 13.27
N ALA A 232 4.17 -0.61 14.48
CA ALA A 232 4.90 0.22 15.44
C ALA A 232 6.26 0.68 14.90
N ALA A 233 6.98 -0.18 14.17
CA ALA A 233 8.23 0.18 13.51
C ALA A 233 8.01 1.24 12.41
N ALA A 234 6.91 1.15 11.65
CA ALA A 234 6.54 2.16 10.66
C ALA A 234 6.21 3.52 11.30
N ARG A 235 5.50 3.53 12.42
CA ARG A 235 5.21 4.76 13.19
C ARG A 235 6.49 5.42 13.70
N LEU A 236 7.47 4.65 14.17
CA LEU A 236 8.78 5.19 14.53
C LEU A 236 9.48 5.88 13.36
N LEU A 237 9.44 5.27 12.15
CA LEU A 237 10.00 5.92 10.97
C LEU A 237 9.25 7.21 10.64
N ARG A 238 7.91 7.19 10.65
CA ARG A 238 7.09 8.37 10.39
C ARG A 238 7.44 9.52 11.34
N ASP A 239 7.58 9.22 12.64
CA ASP A 239 7.73 10.24 13.68
C ASP A 239 9.16 10.80 13.77
N TYR A 240 10.19 9.97 13.49
CA TYR A 240 11.60 10.34 13.69
C TYR A 240 12.44 10.32 12.41
N GLY A 241 11.89 9.82 11.30
CA GLY A 241 12.58 9.64 10.03
C GLY A 241 12.83 10.95 9.30
N ARG A 242 14.03 11.06 8.72
CA ARG A 242 14.37 12.14 7.79
C ARG A 242 13.79 11.91 6.40
N GLU A 243 13.88 12.90 5.53
CA GLU A 243 13.54 12.72 4.10
C GLU A 243 14.38 11.59 3.48
N GLY A 244 13.72 10.69 2.76
CA GLY A 244 14.33 9.50 2.16
C GLY A 244 14.59 8.35 3.13
N ALA A 245 14.24 8.48 4.41
CA ALA A 245 14.42 7.43 5.39
C ALA A 245 13.66 6.15 5.01
N THR A 246 14.20 4.99 5.35
CA THR A 246 13.68 3.70 4.90
C THR A 246 13.23 2.80 6.04
N LEU A 247 12.00 2.31 5.98
CA LEU A 247 11.57 1.13 6.73
C LEU A 247 11.93 -0.12 5.94
N VAL A 248 12.76 -0.99 6.53
CA VAL A 248 13.08 -2.30 5.98
C VAL A 248 12.34 -3.37 6.78
N LEU A 249 11.38 -4.04 6.14
CA LEU A 249 10.69 -5.21 6.69
C LEU A 249 11.44 -6.48 6.28
N VAL A 250 11.68 -7.39 7.23
CA VAL A 250 12.35 -8.67 6.93
C VAL A 250 11.31 -9.76 6.67
N GLY A 251 11.18 -10.15 5.41
CA GLY A 251 10.35 -11.26 4.94
C GLY A 251 11.06 -12.62 5.02
N SER A 252 10.42 -13.64 4.43
CA SER A 252 10.99 -14.99 4.35
C SER A 252 10.48 -15.72 3.11
N THR A 253 11.34 -16.48 2.44
CA THR A 253 10.94 -17.38 1.33
C THR A 253 9.91 -18.42 1.75
N SER A 254 9.76 -18.70 3.06
CA SER A 254 8.71 -19.58 3.58
C SER A 254 7.29 -19.11 3.29
N ALA A 255 7.12 -17.86 2.87
CA ALA A 255 5.84 -17.26 2.48
C ALA A 255 5.65 -17.16 0.95
N GLN A 256 6.61 -17.60 0.14
CA GLN A 256 6.52 -17.53 -1.32
C GLN A 256 5.65 -18.64 -1.90
N ALA A 257 5.04 -18.38 -3.06
CA ALA A 257 4.32 -19.39 -3.81
C ALA A 257 5.24 -20.59 -4.13
N GLY A 258 4.72 -21.81 -3.98
CA GLY A 258 5.48 -23.06 -4.17
C GLY A 258 6.22 -23.54 -2.92
N ARG A 259 6.47 -22.68 -1.92
CA ARG A 259 7.05 -23.06 -0.62
C ARG A 259 5.96 -23.57 0.31
N HIS A 260 5.51 -24.80 0.12
CA HIS A 260 4.48 -25.43 0.97
C HIS A 260 5.05 -25.90 2.31
N ASN A 261 5.38 -24.96 3.21
CA ASN A 261 5.92 -25.30 4.52
C ASN A 261 4.83 -25.66 5.55
N TRP A 262 4.19 -26.81 5.34
CA TRP A 262 3.11 -27.33 6.21
C TRP A 262 3.55 -27.63 7.65
N ARG A 263 4.86 -27.68 7.91
CA ARG A 263 5.43 -27.96 9.23
C ARG A 263 5.40 -26.75 10.16
N MET A 264 5.37 -25.53 9.61
CA MET A 264 5.34 -24.27 10.37
C MET A 264 4.36 -23.26 9.72
N PRO A 265 3.07 -23.64 9.60
CA PRO A 265 2.07 -22.91 8.83
C PRO A 265 1.81 -21.50 9.37
N LEU A 266 1.76 -21.29 10.70
CA LEU A 266 1.53 -19.96 11.26
C LEU A 266 2.69 -19.00 10.98
N TYR A 267 3.93 -19.48 10.93
CA TYR A 267 5.07 -18.66 10.53
C TYR A 267 4.97 -18.24 9.06
N SER A 268 4.63 -19.17 8.16
CA SER A 268 4.42 -18.88 6.74
C SER A 268 3.29 -17.88 6.52
N LEU A 269 2.15 -18.06 7.17
CA LEU A 269 1.01 -17.14 7.12
C LEU A 269 1.36 -15.76 7.71
N GLY A 270 2.12 -15.73 8.81
CA GLY A 270 2.58 -14.48 9.38
C GLY A 270 3.51 -13.73 8.42
N LYS A 271 4.52 -14.41 7.87
CA LYS A 271 5.47 -13.80 6.94
C LYS A 271 4.87 -13.44 5.59
N SER A 272 3.76 -14.06 5.17
CA SER A 272 3.07 -13.70 3.93
C SER A 272 2.38 -12.34 4.00
N THR A 273 2.24 -11.75 5.19
CA THR A 273 1.74 -10.38 5.32
C THR A 273 2.78 -9.33 4.89
N MET A 274 4.09 -9.65 4.96
CA MET A 274 5.16 -8.66 4.77
C MET A 274 5.18 -8.00 3.37
N PRO A 275 4.96 -8.73 2.26
CA PRO A 275 4.90 -8.10 0.94
C PRO A 275 3.78 -7.08 0.80
N VAL A 276 2.56 -7.47 1.16
CA VAL A 276 1.38 -6.58 1.09
C VAL A 276 1.53 -5.42 2.06
N LEU A 277 2.09 -5.66 3.25
CA LEU A 277 2.35 -4.60 4.22
C LEU A 277 3.36 -3.57 3.68
N ALA A 278 4.40 -4.01 2.96
CA ALA A 278 5.35 -3.09 2.34
C ALA A 278 4.68 -2.20 1.29
N GLU A 279 3.78 -2.75 0.47
CA GLU A 279 3.01 -1.98 -0.52
C GLU A 279 2.13 -0.91 0.15
N ILE A 280 1.37 -1.30 1.18
CA ILE A 280 0.49 -0.39 1.94
C ILE A 280 1.31 0.71 2.62
N LEU A 281 2.31 0.33 3.41
CA LEU A 281 3.13 1.30 4.14
C LEU A 281 4.00 2.14 3.22
N GLY A 282 4.39 1.61 2.06
CA GLY A 282 5.09 2.36 1.03
C GLY A 282 4.27 3.56 0.56
N MET A 283 2.95 3.38 0.42
CA MET A 283 2.04 4.47 0.08
C MET A 283 1.83 5.45 1.23
N GLU A 284 1.63 4.98 2.46
CA GLU A 284 1.43 5.85 3.62
C GLU A 284 2.69 6.69 3.92
N LEU A 285 3.88 6.07 3.89
CA LEU A 285 5.14 6.74 4.18
C LEU A 285 5.57 7.70 3.07
N ALA A 286 5.13 7.48 1.82
CA ALA A 286 5.38 8.40 0.71
C ALA A 286 4.86 9.82 0.98
N ALA A 287 3.79 9.98 1.77
CA ALA A 287 3.26 11.29 2.17
C ALA A 287 4.28 12.14 2.95
N THR A 288 5.23 11.48 3.62
CA THR A 288 6.32 12.12 4.39
C THR A 288 7.68 12.02 3.69
N ARG A 289 7.69 11.66 2.39
CA ARG A 289 8.90 11.39 1.59
C ARG A 289 9.80 10.31 2.18
N GLN A 290 9.20 9.33 2.84
CA GLN A 290 9.88 8.16 3.40
C GLN A 290 9.55 6.92 2.57
N ARG A 291 10.34 5.86 2.73
CA ARG A 291 10.26 4.63 1.94
C ARG A 291 9.92 3.43 2.81
N CYS A 292 9.30 2.43 2.20
CA CYS A 292 9.15 1.10 2.79
C CYS A 292 9.58 0.04 1.76
N LEU A 293 10.47 -0.87 2.15
CA LEU A 293 10.78 -2.06 1.35
C LEU A 293 10.73 -3.30 2.23
N CYS A 294 10.38 -4.42 1.63
CA CYS A 294 10.53 -5.72 2.26
C CYS A 294 11.67 -6.51 1.61
N VAL A 295 12.58 -7.01 2.43
CA VAL A 295 13.70 -7.86 2.01
C VAL A 295 13.43 -9.29 2.42
N VAL A 296 13.37 -10.18 1.44
CA VAL A 296 12.99 -11.58 1.62
C VAL A 296 14.25 -12.45 1.56
N PHE A 297 14.59 -13.07 2.68
CA PHE A 297 15.68 -14.04 2.77
C PHE A 297 15.17 -15.47 2.78
N ASP A 298 16.03 -16.40 2.37
CA ASP A 298 15.88 -17.80 2.75
C ASP A 298 16.47 -18.05 4.15
N VAL A 299 16.80 -19.29 4.48
CA VAL A 299 17.45 -19.66 5.74
C VAL A 299 18.79 -18.94 5.88
N ILE A 300 18.83 -17.99 6.83
CA ILE A 300 20.06 -17.36 7.32
C ILE A 300 20.70 -18.28 8.36
N ASP A 301 22.01 -18.46 8.25
CA ASP A 301 22.78 -19.23 9.23
C ASP A 301 22.83 -18.52 10.59
N GLY A 302 22.59 -19.30 11.66
CA GLY A 302 22.59 -18.83 13.04
C GLY A 302 21.22 -18.36 13.55
N GLY A 303 21.24 -17.75 14.74
CA GLY A 303 20.03 -17.25 15.40
C GLY A 303 19.00 -18.36 15.64
N MET A 304 17.78 -18.14 15.17
CA MET A 304 16.69 -19.14 15.30
C MET A 304 16.97 -20.47 14.59
N ASN A 305 17.94 -20.48 13.66
CA ASN A 305 18.33 -21.66 12.90
C ASN A 305 19.62 -22.33 13.44
N ALA A 306 20.20 -21.84 14.54
CA ALA A 306 21.46 -22.36 15.07
C ALA A 306 21.38 -23.85 15.47
N GLY A 307 20.19 -24.34 15.87
CA GLY A 307 19.96 -25.72 16.27
C GLY A 307 19.73 -26.72 15.12
N MET A 308 19.83 -26.30 13.85
CA MET A 308 19.65 -27.22 12.72
C MET A 308 20.73 -28.31 12.70
N SER A 309 20.31 -29.57 12.48
CA SER A 309 21.25 -30.68 12.30
C SER A 309 22.09 -30.48 11.02
N PRO A 310 23.30 -31.06 10.93
CA PRO A 310 24.14 -30.95 9.73
C PRO A 310 23.41 -31.38 8.44
N ARG A 311 22.56 -32.41 8.53
CA ARG A 311 21.75 -32.88 7.40
C ARG A 311 20.72 -31.85 6.96
N VAL A 312 19.97 -31.26 7.90
CA VAL A 312 18.94 -30.25 7.58
C VAL A 312 19.59 -29.00 6.99
N ARG A 313 20.73 -28.59 7.57
CA ARG A 313 21.55 -27.49 7.05
C ARG A 313 22.00 -27.74 5.61
N GLN A 314 22.50 -28.94 5.31
CA GLN A 314 22.86 -29.34 3.94
C GLN A 314 21.65 -29.30 3.00
N MET A 315 20.51 -29.83 3.42
CA MET A 315 19.27 -29.80 2.62
C MET A 315 18.84 -28.37 2.26
N HIS A 316 19.03 -27.40 3.16
CA HIS A 316 18.75 -25.99 2.84
C HIS A 316 19.81 -25.40 1.91
N ALA A 317 21.08 -25.74 2.10
CA ALA A 317 22.18 -25.31 1.23
C ALA A 317 22.03 -25.83 -0.21
N ASP A 318 21.61 -27.09 -0.39
CA ASP A 318 21.42 -27.74 -1.70
C ASP A 318 20.39 -27.04 -2.59
N ARG A 319 19.51 -26.22 -2.01
CA ARG A 319 18.48 -25.46 -2.75
C ARG A 319 19.04 -24.23 -3.42
N SER A 320 20.15 -23.70 -2.90
CA SER A 320 20.83 -22.57 -3.50
C SER A 320 21.87 -23.09 -4.49
N PRO A 321 21.97 -22.49 -5.69
CA PRO A 321 23.10 -22.72 -6.60
C PRO A 321 24.47 -22.46 -5.95
N TRP A 322 24.53 -21.69 -4.86
CA TRP A 322 25.75 -21.42 -4.09
C TRP A 322 26.13 -22.55 -3.13
N GLN A 323 25.28 -23.57 -2.95
CA GLN A 323 25.51 -24.74 -2.10
C GLN A 323 25.93 -24.41 -0.66
N ARG A 324 25.46 -23.27 -0.15
CA ARG A 324 25.68 -22.81 1.22
C ARG A 324 24.51 -21.96 1.69
N LEU A 325 24.43 -21.78 2.99
CA LEU A 325 23.50 -20.81 3.57
C LEU A 325 24.09 -19.40 3.50
N LEU A 326 23.19 -18.43 3.46
CA LEU A 326 23.51 -17.01 3.64
C LEU A 326 23.87 -16.80 5.11
N ASP A 327 25.01 -16.18 5.41
CA ASP A 327 25.31 -15.82 6.80
C ASP A 327 24.65 -14.49 7.20
N ALA A 328 24.62 -14.21 8.51
CA ALA A 328 23.94 -13.02 9.02
C ALA A 328 24.62 -11.71 8.61
N ASP A 329 25.95 -11.68 8.44
CA ASP A 329 26.69 -10.48 8.06
C ASP A 329 26.50 -10.17 6.57
N GLU A 330 26.44 -11.19 5.71
CA GLU A 330 26.02 -11.06 4.31
C GLU A 330 24.58 -10.56 4.18
N ALA A 331 23.66 -11.12 4.97
CA ALA A 331 22.27 -10.65 5.01
C ALA A 331 22.18 -9.19 5.49
N ALA A 332 22.97 -8.79 6.49
CA ALA A 332 23.04 -7.41 6.96
C ALA A 332 23.64 -6.46 5.89
N ALA A 333 24.61 -6.92 5.11
CA ALA A 333 25.14 -6.16 3.97
C ALA A 333 24.07 -5.93 2.90
N GLN A 334 23.24 -6.93 2.63
CA GLN A 334 22.09 -6.83 1.72
C GLN A 334 21.01 -5.87 2.26
N VAL A 335 20.71 -5.90 3.56
CA VAL A 335 19.84 -4.90 4.20
C VAL A 335 20.40 -3.49 4.02
N ALA A 336 21.71 -3.32 4.24
CA ALA A 336 22.33 -2.00 4.12
C ALA A 336 22.31 -1.48 2.69
N TRP A 337 22.51 -2.33 1.69
CA TRP A 337 22.34 -1.94 0.30
C TRP A 337 20.94 -1.36 0.04
N VAL A 338 19.89 -1.89 0.66
CA VAL A 338 18.52 -1.34 0.54
C VAL A 338 18.35 -0.03 1.29
N VAL A 339 18.92 0.09 2.49
CA VAL A 339 18.89 1.34 3.28
C VAL A 339 19.61 2.46 2.53
N ASP A 340 20.78 2.17 1.99
CA ASP A 340 21.68 3.11 1.33
C ASP A 340 21.34 3.34 -0.16
N ALA A 341 20.40 2.57 -0.73
CA ALA A 341 20.04 2.66 -2.14
C ALA A 341 19.53 4.07 -2.52
N PRO A 342 20.09 4.71 -3.56
CA PRO A 342 19.63 6.02 -4.02
C PRO A 342 18.31 5.87 -4.78
N GLY A 343 17.32 6.72 -4.45
CA GLY A 343 16.09 6.83 -5.21
C GLY A 343 14.83 6.78 -4.31
N PRO A 344 14.06 7.88 -4.23
CA PRO A 344 12.80 7.89 -3.48
C PRO A 344 11.77 6.91 -4.07
N MET A 345 11.91 6.56 -5.35
CA MET A 345 10.99 5.66 -6.05
C MET A 345 11.16 4.18 -5.73
N ALA A 346 12.24 3.78 -5.07
CA ALA A 346 12.40 2.42 -4.57
C ALA A 346 11.60 2.28 -3.26
N SER A 347 10.28 2.13 -3.35
CA SER A 347 9.37 1.97 -2.20
C SER A 347 8.19 1.08 -2.58
N GLY A 348 7.55 0.44 -1.59
CA GLY A 348 6.42 -0.47 -1.76
C GLY A 348 6.78 -1.89 -2.17
N GLY A 349 8.02 -2.12 -2.63
CA GLY A 349 8.42 -3.40 -3.24
C GLY A 349 9.00 -4.44 -2.27
N CYS A 350 8.93 -5.69 -2.72
CA CYS A 350 9.66 -6.83 -2.14
C CYS A 350 10.87 -7.22 -2.99
N ILE A 351 12.03 -7.39 -2.36
CA ILE A 351 13.25 -7.88 -3.02
C ILE A 351 13.61 -9.24 -2.42
N THR A 352 13.63 -10.28 -3.26
CA THR A 352 14.05 -11.62 -2.83
C THR A 352 15.56 -11.78 -3.00
N LEU A 353 16.25 -11.88 -1.87
CA LEU A 353 17.70 -12.01 -1.79
C LEU A 353 18.08 -13.38 -1.21
N SER A 354 17.62 -14.44 -1.88
CA SER A 354 17.80 -15.84 -1.45
C SER A 354 19.02 -16.53 -2.05
N GLY A 355 19.85 -15.80 -2.82
CA GLY A 355 20.92 -16.42 -3.60
C GLY A 355 20.40 -17.40 -4.66
N GLY A 356 19.19 -17.18 -5.18
CA GLY A 356 18.56 -18.06 -6.17
C GLY A 356 18.00 -19.36 -5.61
N ALA A 357 17.75 -19.44 -4.29
CA ALA A 357 17.23 -20.66 -3.68
C ALA A 357 15.86 -21.05 -4.25
N LEU A 358 15.74 -22.29 -4.71
CA LEU A 358 14.53 -22.82 -5.33
C LEU A 358 13.36 -22.92 -4.32
N PRO A 359 12.10 -22.65 -4.72
CA PRO A 359 10.90 -22.84 -3.90
C PRO A 359 10.80 -24.21 -3.22
#